data_AF-A0A4P7R6K7-F1
#
_entry.id   AF-A0A4P7R6K7-F1
#
_cell.length_a   1.000
_cell.length_b   1.000
_cell.length_c   1.000
_cell.angle_alpha   90.00
_cell.angle_beta   90.00
_cell.angle_gamma   90.00
#
_symmetry.space_group_name_H-M   'P 1'
#
loop_
_entity.id
_entity.type
_entity.pdbx_description
1 polymer ?
#
loop_
_entity_poly.entity_id
_entity_poly.type
_entity_poly.pdbx_seq_one_letter_code
_entity_poly.pdbx_strand_id
1 'polypeptide(L)'
;MTSNSTDPVPPVAWWSVPHMWMVVGGPVVVVIAAIATAVIAVKYQDPVLNKNDYERDLKAAHALEGKAREAALFNMMPAGQARNHATTQVAPPAN
;
A
#
# COMPACT_ATOMS: atom_id res chain seq x y z
N MET A 1 9.72 -14.57 -74.17
CA MET A 1 9.57 -15.53 -73.05
C MET A 1 10.11 -14.85 -71.80
N THR A 2 9.25 -14.30 -70.94
CA THR A 2 9.66 -13.61 -69.71
C THR A 2 9.36 -14.52 -68.53
N SER A 3 10.40 -15.08 -67.90
CA SER A 3 10.28 -15.90 -66.70
C SER A 3 10.04 -15.02 -65.49
N ASN A 4 8.86 -15.14 -64.88
CA ASN A 4 8.51 -14.46 -63.63
C ASN A 4 9.02 -15.27 -62.44
N SER A 5 10.21 -14.96 -61.94
CA SER A 5 10.73 -15.56 -60.71
C SER A 5 9.98 -14.99 -59.52
N THR A 6 9.22 -15.84 -58.82
CA THR A 6 8.55 -15.46 -57.56
C THR A 6 9.48 -15.90 -56.43
N ASP A 7 10.41 -15.04 -56.04
CA ASP A 7 11.27 -15.33 -54.89
C ASP A 7 10.44 -15.26 -53.60
N PRO A 8 10.56 -16.26 -52.70
CA PRO A 8 9.83 -16.25 -51.44
C PRO A 8 10.38 -15.16 -50.52
N VAL A 9 9.49 -14.28 -50.04
CA VAL A 9 9.85 -13.27 -49.03
C VAL A 9 10.22 -13.99 -47.73
N PRO A 10 11.41 -13.73 -47.15
CA PRO A 10 11.80 -14.33 -45.89
C PRO A 10 10.86 -13.88 -44.76
N PRO A 11 10.49 -14.78 -43.83
CA PRO A 11 9.56 -14.45 -42.75
C PRO A 11 10.15 -13.38 -41.82
N VAL A 12 9.33 -12.38 -41.48
CA VAL A 12 9.70 -11.35 -40.49
C VAL A 12 9.73 -11.96 -39.09
N ALA A 13 10.74 -11.63 -38.31
CA ALA A 13 10.82 -12.06 -36.93
C ALA A 13 9.74 -11.36 -36.09
N TRP A 14 8.95 -12.09 -35.31
CA TRP A 14 7.80 -11.55 -34.59
C TRP A 14 8.16 -10.46 -33.58
N TRP A 15 9.36 -10.51 -32.98
CA TRP A 15 9.85 -9.53 -32.01
C TRP A 15 10.26 -8.20 -32.63
N SER A 16 10.46 -8.14 -33.96
CA SER A 16 10.80 -6.89 -34.66
C SER A 16 9.56 -6.06 -35.02
N VAL A 17 8.35 -6.59 -34.80
CA VAL A 17 7.09 -5.91 -35.13
C VAL A 17 6.65 -5.03 -33.95
N PRO A 18 6.48 -3.70 -34.13
CA PRO A 18 6.09 -2.81 -33.02
C PRO A 18 4.76 -3.18 -32.34
N HIS A 19 3.80 -3.72 -33.09
CA HIS A 19 2.50 -4.15 -32.56
C HIS A 19 2.61 -5.26 -31.51
N MET A 20 3.61 -6.15 -31.62
CA MET A 20 3.84 -7.21 -30.62
C MET A 20 4.17 -6.62 -29.24
N TRP A 21 4.93 -5.51 -29.21
CA TRP A 21 5.25 -4.79 -27.98
C TRP A 21 4.07 -4.04 -27.38
N MET A 22 3.06 -3.64 -28.16
CA MET A 22 1.82 -3.09 -27.58
C MET A 22 1.04 -4.15 -26.79
N VAL A 23 1.04 -5.40 -27.28
CA VAL A 23 0.35 -6.52 -26.61
C VAL A 23 1.09 -6.98 -25.37
N VAL A 24 2.42 -7.14 -25.45
CA VAL A 24 3.24 -7.63 -24.33
C VAL A 24 3.62 -6.51 -23.36
N GLY A 25 3.76 -5.28 -23.85
CA GLY A 25 4.13 -4.11 -23.05
C GLY A 25 3.14 -3.82 -21.94
N GLY A 26 1.83 -3.89 -22.21
CA GLY A 26 0.79 -3.69 -21.19
C GLY A 26 0.96 -4.62 -19.98
N PRO A 27 0.94 -5.95 -20.18
CA PRO A 27 1.20 -6.93 -19.12
C PRO A 27 2.56 -6.74 -18.43
N VAL A 28 3.63 -6.48 -19.19
CA VAL A 28 4.97 -6.27 -18.60
C VAL A 28 4.99 -5.06 -17.67
N VAL A 29 4.36 -3.94 -18.05
CA VAL A 29 4.25 -2.75 -17.21
C VAL A 29 3.50 -3.05 -15.91
N VAL A 30 2.40 -3.83 -15.97
CA VAL A 30 1.64 -4.23 -14.78
C VAL A 30 2.49 -5.11 -13.85
N VAL A 31 3.25 -6.06 -14.39
CA VAL A 31 4.16 -6.91 -13.60
C VAL A 31 5.22 -6.05 -12.90
N ILE A 32 5.84 -5.12 -13.61
CA ILE A 32 6.81 -4.18 -13.03
C ILE A 32 6.16 -3.34 -11.92
N ALA A 33 4.95 -2.81 -12.14
CA ALA A 33 4.22 -2.04 -11.15
C ALA A 33 3.92 -2.87 -9.90
N ALA A 34 3.45 -4.11 -10.05
CA ALA A 34 3.18 -5.01 -8.94
C ALA A 34 4.43 -5.31 -8.11
N ILE A 35 5.57 -5.55 -8.77
CA ILE A 35 6.86 -5.75 -8.08
C ILE A 35 7.27 -4.48 -7.35
N ALA A 36 7.16 -3.30 -7.98
CA ALA A 36 7.49 -2.03 -7.34
C ALA A 36 6.64 -1.79 -6.09
N THR A 37 5.32 -2.03 -6.18
CA THR A 37 4.41 -1.96 -5.03
C THR A 37 4.81 -2.96 -3.96
N ALA A 38 5.15 -4.19 -4.30
CA ALA A 38 5.61 -5.19 -3.34
C ALA A 38 6.91 -4.77 -2.64
N VAL A 39 7.86 -4.19 -3.37
CA VAL A 39 9.11 -3.66 -2.80
C VAL A 39 8.84 -2.53 -1.82
N ILE A 40 7.96 -1.60 -2.18
CA ILE A 40 7.54 -0.51 -1.27
C ILE A 40 6.89 -1.12 -0.03
N ALA A 41 5.98 -2.07 -0.21
CA ALA A 41 5.26 -2.72 0.86
C ALA A 41 6.15 -3.55 1.79
N VAL A 42 7.31 -4.04 1.36
CA VAL A 42 8.26 -4.76 2.22
C VAL A 42 9.25 -3.81 2.91
N LYS A 43 9.72 -2.77 2.21
CA LYS A 43 10.72 -1.84 2.75
C LYS A 43 10.14 -0.80 3.70
N TYR A 44 8.90 -0.38 3.46
CA TYR A 44 8.22 0.68 4.22
C TYR A 44 6.99 0.13 4.93
N GLN A 45 7.13 -1.03 5.56
CA GLN A 45 6.10 -1.58 6.44
C GLN A 45 5.94 -0.67 7.65
N ASP A 46 4.70 -0.32 7.97
CA ASP A 46 4.40 0.30 9.25
C ASP A 46 4.83 -0.68 10.36
N PRO A 47 5.73 -0.29 11.27
CA PRO A 47 6.20 -1.18 12.32
C PRO A 47 5.03 -1.77 13.10
N VAL A 48 5.03 -3.10 13.24
CA VAL A 48 4.03 -3.78 14.07
C VAL A 48 4.21 -3.31 15.52
N LEU A 49 3.15 -2.75 16.09
CA LEU A 49 3.14 -2.29 17.47
C LEU A 49 3.51 -3.46 18.39
N ASN A 50 4.62 -3.33 19.12
CA ASN A 50 5.04 -4.37 20.04
C ASN A 50 4.08 -4.39 21.23
N LYS A 51 3.60 -5.58 21.62
CA LYS A 51 2.67 -5.73 22.73
C LYS A 51 3.24 -5.18 24.04
N ASN A 52 4.53 -5.33 24.27
CA ASN A 52 5.20 -4.84 25.48
C ASN A 52 5.30 -3.30 25.49
N ASP A 53 5.57 -2.69 24.33
CA ASP A 53 5.59 -1.22 24.20
C ASP A 53 4.18 -0.65 24.40
N TYR A 54 3.17 -1.30 23.82
CA TYR A 54 1.77 -0.92 24.03
C TYR A 54 1.37 -1.03 25.51
N GLU A 55 1.70 -2.13 26.19
CA GLU A 55 1.41 -2.31 27.62
C GLU A 55 2.16 -1.29 28.50
N ARG A 56 3.41 -0.96 28.17
CA ARG A 56 4.19 0.08 28.87
C ARG A 56 3.50 1.44 28.74
N ASP A 57 3.15 1.82 27.52
CA ASP A 57 2.57 3.13 27.25
C ASP A 57 1.16 3.24 27.85
N LEU A 58 0.39 2.15 27.85
CA LEU A 58 -0.92 2.06 28.50
C LEU A 58 -0.80 2.20 30.02
N LYS A 59 0.19 1.54 30.65
CA LYS A 59 0.48 1.72 32.09
C LYS A 59 0.91 3.15 32.41
N ALA A 60 1.71 3.78 31.55
CA ALA A 60 2.11 5.17 31.70
C ALA A 60 0.89 6.12 31.59
N ALA A 61 -0.01 5.87 30.64
CA ALA A 61 -1.25 6.62 30.51
C ALA A 61 -2.16 6.48 31.76
N HIS A 62 -2.23 5.29 32.36
CA HIS A 62 -2.99 5.09 33.60
C HIS A 62 -2.37 5.71 34.85
N ALA A 63 -1.06 5.95 34.86
CA ALA A 63 -0.37 6.63 35.95
C ALA A 63 -0.59 8.15 35.94
N LEU A 64 -1.10 8.72 34.84
CA LEU A 64 -1.52 10.12 34.77
C LEU A 64 -2.87 10.33 35.45
N GLU A 65 -3.17 11.56 35.83
CA GLU A 65 -4.43 11.95 36.46
C GLU A 65 -5.19 12.99 35.63
N GLY A 66 -6.52 13.00 35.79
CA GLY A 66 -7.43 13.97 35.15
C GLY A 66 -7.33 14.00 33.62
N LYS A 67 -7.39 15.21 33.06
CA LYS A 67 -7.42 15.45 31.61
C LYS A 67 -6.20 14.89 30.86
N ALA A 68 -5.05 14.80 31.54
CA ALA A 68 -3.83 14.27 30.94
C ALA A 68 -3.92 12.76 30.65
N ARG A 69 -4.58 12.01 31.54
CA ARG A 69 -4.86 10.58 31.34
C ARG A 69 -5.85 10.33 30.22
N GLU A 70 -6.93 11.10 30.18
CA GLU A 70 -7.96 10.97 29.15
C GLU A 70 -7.40 11.22 27.74
N ALA A 71 -6.58 12.28 27.58
CA ALA A 71 -5.92 12.58 26.31
C ALA A 71 -4.93 11.48 25.88
N ALA A 72 -4.15 10.93 26.83
CA ALA A 72 -3.21 9.85 26.56
C ALA A 72 -3.93 8.56 26.11
N LEU A 73 -5.02 8.20 26.78
CA LEU A 73 -5.84 7.04 26.43
C LEU A 73 -6.55 7.22 25.08
N PHE A 74 -7.03 8.43 24.77
CA PHE A 74 -7.65 8.75 23.50
C PHE A 74 -6.69 8.58 22.32
N ASN A 75 -5.44 9.04 22.45
CA ASN A 75 -4.41 8.86 21.41
C ASN A 75 -4.03 7.38 21.16
N MET A 76 -4.32 6.48 22.10
CA MET A 76 -4.03 5.04 21.97
C MET A 76 -5.24 4.24 21.46
N MET A 77 -6.35 4.90 21.11
CA MET A 77 -7.56 4.21 20.67
C MET A 77 -7.35 3.47 19.34
N PRO A 78 -7.83 2.22 19.21
CA PRO A 78 -7.77 1.49 17.95
C PRO A 78 -8.46 2.25 16.81
N ALA A 79 -7.91 2.17 15.60
CA ALA A 79 -8.42 2.90 14.43
C ALA A 79 -9.93 2.67 14.18
N GLY A 80 -10.43 1.45 14.44
CA GLY A 80 -11.86 1.13 14.32
C GLY A 80 -12.74 1.83 15.36
N GLN A 81 -12.24 2.00 16.58
CA GLN A 81 -12.93 2.74 17.63
C GLN A 81 -12.85 4.25 17.34
N ALA A 82 -11.67 4.78 17.02
CA ALA A 82 -11.50 6.21 16.74
C ALA A 82 -12.47 6.74 15.65
N ARG A 83 -12.69 5.96 14.57
CA ARG A 83 -13.66 6.32 13.52
C ARG A 83 -15.10 6.41 14.03
N ASN A 84 -15.50 5.51 14.94
CA ASN A 84 -16.83 5.51 15.52
C ASN A 84 -16.98 6.56 16.64
N HIS A 85 -15.89 6.89 17.33
CA HIS A 85 -15.86 7.91 18.38
C HIS A 85 -15.78 9.34 17.85
N ALA A 86 -15.38 9.57 16.58
CA ALA A 86 -15.46 10.89 15.95
C ALA A 86 -16.91 11.43 15.83
N THR A 87 -17.89 10.53 15.79
CA THR A 87 -19.32 10.84 15.84
C THR A 87 -19.88 11.07 17.25
N THR A 88 -19.12 10.73 18.29
CA THR A 88 -19.47 11.02 19.69
C THR A 88 -18.67 12.25 20.11
N GLN A 89 -19.32 13.40 20.31
CA GLN A 89 -18.66 14.53 20.98
C GLN A 89 -18.23 14.05 22.37
N VAL A 90 -16.93 13.86 22.60
CA VAL A 90 -16.40 13.67 23.94
C VAL A 90 -16.49 15.05 24.60
N ALA A 91 -17.64 15.35 25.20
CA ALA A 91 -17.82 16.56 26.00
C ALA A 91 -16.78 16.52 27.14
N PRO A 92 -16.03 17.61 27.38
CA PRO A 92 -15.12 17.68 28.51
C PRO A 92 -15.90 17.39 29.80
N PRO A 93 -15.34 16.63 30.76
CA PRO A 93 -15.99 16.44 32.06
C PRO A 93 -16.24 17.80 32.70
N ALA A 94 -17.49 18.03 33.10
CA ALA A 94 -17.95 19.24 33.73
C ALA A 94 -17.53 19.25 35.21
N ASN A 95 -16.32 19.75 35.46
CA ASN A 95 -15.87 20.21 36.77
C ASN A 95 -14.65 21.14 36.64
#